data_AF-A0A1G9YFW8-F1
#
_entry.id   AF-A0A1G9YFW8-F1
#
_cell.length_a   1.000
_cell.length_b   1.000
_cell.length_c   1.000
_cell.angle_alpha   90.00
_cell.angle_beta   90.00
_cell.angle_gamma   90.00
#
_symmetry.space_group_name_H-M   'P 1'
#
loop_
_entity.id
_entity.type
_entity.pdbx_description
1 polymer ?
#
loop_
_entity_poly.entity_id
_entity_poly.type
_entity_poly.pdbx_seq_one_letter_code
_entity_poly.pdbx_strand_id
1 'polypeptide(L)'
;MHQTPAQRNQLRKRAAIEAAAKAPATSMAGATAYEHQLAQLAQHRARLKQVQSNQGKAELKALLIPEYEPYVQGVLDAGNGAQDEVLTTIMLWCIDAGGYPGALQIAEYVIKHGLNMPDRFERTTGTLIAEEIAEAALKAQKAGEGFPLWILEQAARITAEQDMPDQARAKLHRAIGKENAAKVPNENLTTTDVGFLVVAKAHLSKAIDLHSNCGGKKDLERVERLLKKHTAPGS
;
A
#
# COMPACT_ATOMS: atom_id res chain seq x y z
N MET A 1 -24.60 13.24 5.52
CA MET A 1 -24.92 13.13 6.95
C MET A 1 -23.92 12.16 7.56
N HIS A 2 -23.21 12.55 8.61
CA HIS A 2 -22.30 11.62 9.30
C HIS A 2 -23.10 10.51 9.98
N GLN A 3 -22.69 9.26 9.77
CA GLN A 3 -23.30 8.10 10.41
C GLN A 3 -23.10 8.16 11.93
N THR A 4 -24.14 7.90 12.71
CA THR A 4 -24.01 7.81 14.17
C THR A 4 -23.19 6.58 14.56
N PRO A 5 -22.58 6.54 15.77
CA PRO A 5 -21.86 5.36 16.24
C PRO A 5 -22.69 4.07 16.20
N ALA A 6 -24.00 4.17 16.49
CA ALA A 6 -24.93 3.05 16.41
C ALA A 6 -25.10 2.54 14.97
N GLN A 7 -25.27 3.45 14.00
CA GLN A 7 -25.38 3.11 12.58
C GLN A 7 -24.11 2.45 12.06
N ARG A 8 -22.93 2.97 12.43
CA ARG A 8 -21.63 2.38 12.08
C ARG A 8 -21.50 0.96 12.62
N ASN A 9 -21.80 0.75 13.91
CA ASN A 9 -21.74 -0.57 14.53
C ASN A 9 -22.72 -1.56 13.88
N GLN A 10 -23.95 -1.12 13.58
CA GLN A 10 -24.94 -1.94 12.91
C GLN A 10 -24.49 -2.35 11.50
N LEU A 11 -23.93 -1.41 10.73
CA LEU A 11 -23.39 -1.69 9.40
C LEU A 11 -22.24 -2.70 9.46
N ARG A 12 -21.29 -2.50 10.37
CA ARG A 12 -20.16 -3.44 10.58
C ARG A 12 -20.65 -4.85 10.88
N LYS A 13 -21.57 -5.01 11.83
CA LYS A 13 -22.11 -6.33 12.21
C LYS A 13 -22.85 -6.99 11.05
N ARG A 14 -23.63 -6.24 10.27
CA ARG A 14 -24.33 -6.77 9.09
C ARG A 14 -23.35 -7.22 8.02
N ALA A 15 -22.37 -6.38 7.69
CA ALA A 15 -21.33 -6.71 6.72
C ALA A 15 -20.55 -7.98 7.12
N ALA A 16 -20.21 -8.12 8.41
CA ALA A 16 -19.57 -9.33 8.92
C ALA A 16 -20.43 -10.60 8.74
N ILE A 17 -21.71 -10.55 9.11
CA ILE A 17 -22.63 -11.69 8.96
C ILE A 17 -22.80 -12.06 7.48
N GLU A 18 -23.01 -11.07 6.61
CA GLU A 18 -23.20 -11.29 5.17
C GLU A 18 -21.93 -11.86 4.52
N ALA A 19 -20.75 -11.32 4.86
CA ALA A 19 -19.48 -11.77 4.32
C ALA A 19 -19.10 -13.18 4.82
N ALA A 20 -19.44 -13.52 6.06
CA ALA A 20 -19.23 -14.86 6.60
C ALA A 20 -20.15 -15.91 5.94
N ALA A 21 -21.37 -15.52 5.56
CA ALA A 21 -22.36 -16.41 4.95
C ALA A 21 -22.06 -16.73 3.46
N LYS A 22 -21.21 -15.94 2.79
CA LYS A 22 -20.86 -16.15 1.39
C LYS A 22 -19.67 -17.09 1.23
N ALA A 23 -19.78 -18.01 0.28
CA ALA A 23 -18.71 -18.93 -0.03
C ALA A 23 -17.53 -18.20 -0.72
N PRO A 24 -16.28 -18.68 -0.54
CA PRO A 24 -15.12 -18.13 -1.22
C PRO A 24 -15.31 -18.06 -2.73
N ALA A 25 -14.72 -17.04 -3.37
CA ALA A 25 -14.78 -16.78 -4.81
C ALA A 25 -16.19 -16.58 -5.41
N THR A 26 -17.25 -16.59 -4.60
CA THR A 26 -18.60 -16.20 -5.03
C THR A 26 -18.83 -14.71 -4.89
N SER A 27 -19.82 -14.17 -5.61
CA SER A 27 -20.15 -12.74 -5.52
C SER A 27 -20.93 -12.40 -4.24
N MET A 28 -20.63 -11.23 -3.67
CA MET A 28 -21.44 -10.58 -2.63
C MET A 28 -22.82 -10.09 -3.14
N ALA A 29 -23.11 -10.16 -4.44
CA ALA A 29 -24.41 -9.82 -5.00
C ALA A 29 -25.58 -10.51 -4.27
N GLY A 30 -26.69 -9.79 -4.07
CA GLY A 30 -27.83 -10.21 -3.26
C GLY A 30 -27.68 -9.98 -1.76
N ALA A 31 -26.51 -9.53 -1.27
CA ALA A 31 -26.33 -9.16 0.13
C ALA A 31 -26.68 -7.68 0.34
N THR A 32 -27.60 -7.40 1.27
CA THR A 32 -28.23 -6.08 1.42
C THR A 32 -27.21 -4.98 1.76
N ALA A 33 -26.27 -5.24 2.67
CA ALA A 33 -25.26 -4.24 3.01
C ALA A 33 -24.32 -3.98 1.83
N TYR A 34 -23.91 -5.03 1.11
CA TYR A 34 -23.08 -4.90 -0.09
C TYR A 34 -23.77 -4.08 -1.19
N GLU A 35 -25.03 -4.37 -1.52
CA GLU A 35 -25.76 -3.65 -2.58
C GLU A 35 -25.92 -2.17 -2.25
N HIS A 36 -26.18 -1.84 -0.97
CA HIS A 36 -26.21 -0.46 -0.52
C HIS A 36 -24.84 0.24 -0.72
N GLN A 37 -23.74 -0.42 -0.35
CA GLN A 37 -22.40 0.14 -0.56
C GLN A 37 -22.05 0.28 -2.04
N LEU A 38 -22.48 -0.65 -2.88
CA LEU A 38 -22.26 -0.60 -4.33
C LEU A 38 -23.02 0.58 -4.96
N ALA A 39 -24.25 0.83 -4.53
CA ALA A 39 -25.03 1.99 -4.96
C ALA A 39 -24.38 3.32 -4.50
N GLN A 40 -23.90 3.38 -3.26
CA GLN A 40 -23.16 4.54 -2.75
C GLN A 40 -21.87 4.77 -3.56
N LEU A 41 -21.12 3.70 -3.86
CA LEU A 41 -19.91 3.75 -4.67
C LEU A 41 -20.19 4.30 -6.08
N ALA A 42 -21.31 3.92 -6.71
CA ALA A 42 -21.69 4.47 -8.01
C ALA A 42 -21.91 5.99 -7.96
N GLN A 43 -22.59 6.51 -6.92
CA GLN A 43 -22.78 7.95 -6.72
C GLN A 43 -21.45 8.67 -6.48
N HIS A 44 -20.57 8.10 -5.66
CA HIS A 44 -19.25 8.67 -5.39
C HIS A 44 -18.34 8.66 -6.62
N ARG A 45 -18.38 7.62 -7.45
CA ARG A 45 -17.70 7.59 -8.75
C ARG A 45 -18.21 8.69 -9.68
N ALA A 46 -19.51 8.97 -9.69
CA ALA A 46 -20.07 10.08 -10.47
C ALA A 46 -19.55 11.44 -9.99
N ARG A 47 -19.46 11.66 -8.67
CA ARG A 47 -18.84 12.86 -8.08
C ARG A 47 -17.36 12.99 -8.45
N LEU A 48 -16.59 11.90 -8.37
CA LEU A 48 -15.17 11.89 -8.74
C LEU A 48 -14.94 12.25 -10.22
N LYS A 49 -15.86 11.88 -11.12
CA LYS A 49 -15.78 12.25 -12.55
C LYS A 49 -15.94 13.76 -12.78
N GLN A 50 -16.56 14.49 -11.86
CA GLN A 50 -16.72 15.95 -11.95
C GLN A 50 -15.45 16.71 -11.54
N VAL A 51 -14.53 16.05 -10.83
CA VAL A 51 -13.24 16.63 -10.43
C VAL A 51 -12.21 16.33 -11.52
N GLN A 52 -11.52 17.36 -12.01
CA GLN A 52 -10.52 17.18 -13.08
C GLN A 52 -9.15 16.76 -12.54
N SER A 53 -8.65 17.45 -11.51
CA SER A 53 -7.30 17.22 -10.99
C SER A 53 -7.19 15.90 -10.22
N ASN A 54 -6.07 15.20 -10.39
CA ASN A 54 -5.79 13.99 -9.62
C ASN A 54 -5.64 14.30 -8.13
N GLN A 55 -5.06 15.46 -7.78
CA GLN A 55 -4.98 15.92 -6.40
C GLN A 55 -6.38 16.17 -5.79
N GLY A 56 -7.27 16.87 -6.49
CA GLY A 56 -8.64 17.08 -6.01
C GLY A 56 -9.43 15.77 -5.91
N LYS A 57 -9.17 14.80 -6.79
CA LYS A 57 -9.76 13.45 -6.67
C LYS A 57 -9.23 12.73 -5.43
N ALA A 58 -7.94 12.82 -5.12
CA ALA A 58 -7.35 12.24 -3.92
C ALA A 58 -7.95 12.85 -2.65
N GLU A 59 -8.07 14.18 -2.60
CA GLU A 59 -8.72 14.91 -1.49
C GLU A 59 -10.19 14.49 -1.33
N LEU A 60 -10.94 14.38 -2.43
CA LEU A 60 -12.32 13.90 -2.38
C LEU A 60 -12.39 12.45 -1.90
N LYS A 61 -11.51 11.55 -2.36
CA LYS A 61 -11.45 10.16 -1.88
C LYS A 61 -11.19 10.11 -0.37
N ALA A 62 -10.27 10.93 0.14
CA ALA A 62 -9.97 11.01 1.58
C ALA A 62 -11.22 11.37 2.42
N LEU A 63 -12.10 12.24 1.89
CA LEU A 63 -13.35 12.60 2.56
C LEU A 63 -14.41 11.48 2.52
N LEU A 64 -14.39 10.63 1.49
CA LEU A 64 -15.41 9.59 1.26
C LEU A 64 -15.07 8.26 1.93
N ILE A 65 -13.79 7.89 2.02
CA ILE A 65 -13.32 6.63 2.61
C ILE A 65 -13.92 6.34 4.01
N PRO A 66 -14.02 7.31 4.94
CA PRO A 66 -14.59 7.06 6.28
C PRO A 66 -16.05 6.55 6.29
N GLU A 67 -16.81 6.79 5.21
CA GLU A 67 -18.18 6.28 5.07
C GLU A 67 -18.23 4.75 4.85
N TYR A 68 -17.17 4.19 4.28
CA TYR A 68 -17.04 2.76 3.97
C TYR A 68 -16.36 1.96 5.10
N GLU A 69 -15.65 2.64 6.01
CA GLU A 69 -14.88 2.01 7.07
C GLU A 69 -15.67 0.95 7.88
N PRO A 70 -16.94 1.18 8.29
CA PRO A 70 -17.66 0.16 9.03
C PRO A 70 -17.95 -1.09 8.19
N TYR A 71 -18.26 -0.92 6.91
CA TYR A 71 -18.48 -2.04 5.99
C TYR A 71 -17.17 -2.82 5.78
N VAL A 72 -16.09 -2.12 5.43
CA VAL A 72 -14.76 -2.71 5.23
C VAL A 72 -14.34 -3.50 6.45
N GLN A 73 -14.44 -2.92 7.65
CA GLN A 73 -14.06 -3.61 8.87
C GLN A 73 -14.91 -4.88 9.10
N GLY A 74 -16.22 -4.83 8.82
CA GLY A 74 -17.07 -6.00 8.94
C GLY A 74 -16.67 -7.13 8.00
N VAL A 75 -16.35 -6.80 6.74
CA VAL A 75 -15.86 -7.79 5.77
C VAL A 75 -14.50 -8.35 6.19
N LEU A 76 -13.57 -7.51 6.66
CA LEU A 76 -12.25 -7.97 7.10
C LEU A 76 -12.32 -8.83 8.39
N ASP A 77 -13.29 -8.58 9.27
CA ASP A 77 -13.44 -9.32 10.53
C ASP A 77 -13.92 -10.77 10.34
N ALA A 78 -14.77 -11.02 9.34
CA ALA A 78 -15.51 -12.29 9.23
C ALA A 78 -15.65 -12.84 7.81
N GLY A 79 -15.17 -12.12 6.80
CA GLY A 79 -15.28 -12.52 5.40
C GLY A 79 -14.43 -13.74 5.06
N ASN A 80 -14.97 -14.56 4.15
CA ASN A 80 -14.36 -15.81 3.72
C ASN A 80 -13.78 -15.75 2.28
N GLY A 81 -13.52 -14.55 1.76
CA GLY A 81 -12.96 -14.38 0.42
C GLY A 81 -14.00 -14.33 -0.71
N ALA A 82 -15.23 -13.91 -0.42
CA ALA A 82 -16.19 -13.56 -1.46
C ALA A 82 -15.71 -12.35 -2.29
N GLN A 83 -16.04 -12.33 -3.57
CA GLN A 83 -15.72 -11.23 -4.48
C GLN A 83 -16.52 -9.99 -4.09
N ASP A 84 -15.79 -8.91 -3.81
CA ASP A 84 -16.32 -7.66 -3.30
C ASP A 84 -15.65 -6.47 -4.03
N GLU A 85 -16.42 -5.85 -4.93
CA GLU A 85 -15.97 -4.70 -5.70
C GLU A 85 -15.78 -3.46 -4.83
N VAL A 86 -16.59 -3.31 -3.77
CA VAL A 86 -16.49 -2.18 -2.85
C VAL A 86 -15.15 -2.27 -2.13
N LEU A 87 -14.83 -3.43 -1.54
CA LEU A 87 -13.59 -3.65 -0.80
C LEU A 87 -12.35 -3.35 -1.64
N THR A 88 -12.26 -3.92 -2.84
CA THR A 88 -11.13 -3.74 -3.75
C THR A 88 -11.04 -2.32 -4.31
N THR A 89 -12.17 -1.64 -4.55
CA THR A 89 -12.16 -0.23 -4.96
C THR A 89 -11.69 0.69 -3.82
N ILE A 90 -12.15 0.46 -2.59
CA ILE A 90 -11.74 1.27 -1.44
C ILE A 90 -10.25 1.09 -1.13
N MET A 91 -9.69 -0.11 -1.33
CA MET A 91 -8.25 -0.33 -1.26
C MET A 91 -7.47 0.63 -2.17
N LEU A 92 -7.88 0.73 -3.44
CA LEU A 92 -7.24 1.65 -4.41
C LEU A 92 -7.43 3.11 -3.99
N TRP A 93 -8.62 3.48 -3.52
CA TRP A 93 -8.87 4.85 -3.07
C TRP A 93 -8.03 5.22 -1.85
N CYS A 94 -7.79 4.29 -0.93
CA CYS A 94 -6.88 4.49 0.19
C CYS A 94 -5.46 4.80 -0.30
N ILE A 95 -4.95 4.11 -1.32
CA ILE A 95 -3.64 4.40 -1.91
C ILE A 95 -3.64 5.80 -2.53
N ASP A 96 -4.63 6.11 -3.37
CA ASP A 96 -4.76 7.41 -4.04
C ASP A 96 -4.81 8.59 -3.05
N ALA A 97 -5.46 8.39 -1.91
CA ALA A 97 -5.63 9.38 -0.85
C ALA A 97 -4.46 9.41 0.16
N GLY A 98 -3.43 8.58 -0.02
CA GLY A 98 -2.31 8.46 0.94
C GLY A 98 -2.66 7.75 2.25
N GLY A 99 -3.83 7.13 2.34
CA GLY A 99 -4.30 6.30 3.46
C GLY A 99 -3.69 4.88 3.45
N TYR A 100 -2.37 4.79 3.36
CA TYR A 100 -1.65 3.52 3.20
C TYR A 100 -1.93 2.45 4.27
N PRO A 101 -2.11 2.78 5.58
CA PRO A 101 -2.44 1.76 6.58
C PRO A 101 -3.71 0.97 6.23
N GLY A 102 -4.79 1.68 5.86
CA GLY A 102 -6.05 1.06 5.45
C GLY A 102 -5.92 0.30 4.13
N ALA A 103 -5.16 0.84 3.17
CA ALA A 103 -4.89 0.14 1.92
C ALA A 103 -4.18 -1.22 2.16
N LEU A 104 -3.14 -1.24 2.99
CA LEU A 104 -2.37 -2.45 3.27
C LEU A 104 -3.16 -3.48 4.08
N GLN A 105 -4.04 -3.04 4.99
CA GLN A 105 -4.95 -3.93 5.70
C GLN A 105 -5.91 -4.64 4.73
N ILE A 106 -6.48 -3.91 3.77
CA ILE A 106 -7.35 -4.50 2.76
C ILE A 106 -6.54 -5.39 1.80
N ALA A 107 -5.34 -4.96 1.40
CA ALA A 107 -4.46 -5.71 0.50
C ALA A 107 -4.09 -7.09 1.05
N GLU A 108 -3.79 -7.18 2.34
CA GLU A 108 -3.49 -8.47 2.99
C GLU A 108 -4.68 -9.44 2.86
N TYR A 109 -5.91 -8.97 3.05
CA TYR A 109 -7.11 -9.78 2.85
C TYR A 109 -7.31 -10.17 1.37
N VAL A 110 -7.19 -9.19 0.44
CA VAL A 110 -7.37 -9.42 -1.00
C VAL A 110 -6.38 -10.46 -1.51
N ILE A 111 -5.11 -10.40 -1.10
CA ILE A 111 -4.08 -11.37 -1.49
C ILE A 111 -4.31 -12.72 -0.84
N LYS A 112 -4.58 -12.76 0.47
CA LYS A 112 -4.85 -14.00 1.22
C LYS A 112 -5.99 -14.81 0.58
N HIS A 113 -7.03 -14.13 0.09
CA HIS A 113 -8.24 -14.77 -0.43
C HIS A 113 -8.32 -14.77 -1.96
N GLY A 114 -7.33 -14.24 -2.68
CA GLY A 114 -7.30 -14.21 -4.14
C GLY A 114 -8.47 -13.44 -4.76
N LEU A 115 -8.83 -12.29 -4.17
CA LEU A 115 -9.89 -11.44 -4.73
C LEU A 115 -9.43 -10.81 -6.04
N ASN A 116 -10.35 -10.74 -7.00
CA ASN A 116 -10.08 -10.12 -8.29
C ASN A 116 -10.10 -8.60 -8.16
N MET A 117 -9.11 -7.95 -8.75
CA MET A 117 -9.10 -6.50 -8.85
C MET A 117 -10.12 -6.01 -9.88
N PRO A 118 -10.76 -4.85 -9.66
CA PRO A 118 -11.71 -4.28 -10.63
C PRO A 118 -11.00 -3.79 -11.89
N ASP A 119 -9.71 -3.54 -11.81
CA ASP A 119 -8.91 -3.08 -12.93
C ASP A 119 -8.52 -4.28 -13.79
N ARG A 120 -9.00 -4.31 -15.05
CA ARG A 120 -8.81 -5.41 -16.00
C ARG A 120 -7.39 -5.48 -16.59
N PHE A 121 -6.49 -4.58 -16.19
CA PHE A 121 -5.11 -4.63 -16.65
C PHE A 121 -4.37 -5.80 -16.02
N GLU A 122 -3.36 -6.31 -16.74
CA GLU A 122 -2.60 -7.54 -16.47
C GLU A 122 -1.83 -7.59 -15.13
N ARG A 123 -1.97 -6.58 -14.26
CA ARG A 123 -1.21 -6.48 -13.00
C ARG A 123 -1.93 -7.24 -11.88
N THR A 124 -1.21 -8.20 -11.28
CA THR A 124 -1.66 -8.88 -10.05
C THR A 124 -1.78 -7.88 -8.89
N THR A 125 -2.62 -8.17 -7.90
CA THR A 125 -2.75 -7.36 -6.68
C THR A 125 -1.39 -7.10 -6.03
N GLY A 126 -0.55 -8.13 -5.94
CA GLY A 126 0.80 -8.01 -5.40
C GLY A 126 1.66 -6.99 -6.16
N THR A 127 1.61 -7.03 -7.50
CA THR A 127 2.32 -6.07 -8.36
C THR A 127 1.83 -4.65 -8.10
N LEU A 128 0.50 -4.44 -8.09
CA LEU A 128 -0.09 -3.13 -7.86
C LEU A 128 0.34 -2.54 -6.52
N ILE A 129 0.25 -3.30 -5.43
CA ILE A 129 0.63 -2.82 -4.09
C ILE A 129 2.12 -2.48 -4.02
N ALA A 130 2.98 -3.34 -4.57
CA ALA A 130 4.41 -3.08 -4.58
C ALA A 130 4.76 -1.81 -5.36
N GLU A 131 4.16 -1.61 -6.54
CA GLU A 131 4.44 -0.46 -7.38
C GLU A 131 3.90 0.84 -6.80
N GLU A 132 2.64 0.91 -6.43
CA GLU A 132 2.00 2.15 -6.01
C GLU A 132 2.59 2.69 -4.71
N ILE A 133 2.87 1.81 -3.74
CA ILE A 133 3.52 2.21 -2.48
C ILE A 133 4.95 2.67 -2.72
N ALA A 134 5.70 1.96 -3.59
CA ALA A 134 7.05 2.36 -3.92
C ALA A 134 7.11 3.68 -4.70
N GLU A 135 6.18 3.90 -5.64
CA GLU A 135 6.07 5.14 -6.41
C GLU A 135 5.76 6.33 -5.50
N ALA A 136 4.80 6.17 -4.58
CA ALA A 136 4.47 7.18 -3.58
C ALA A 136 5.69 7.55 -2.72
N ALA A 137 6.43 6.56 -2.22
CA ALA A 137 7.64 6.78 -1.44
C ALA A 137 8.75 7.45 -2.25
N LEU A 138 9.02 6.98 -3.46
CA LEU A 138 10.06 7.56 -4.33
C LEU A 138 9.73 9.00 -4.73
N LYS A 139 8.45 9.33 -4.91
CA LYS A 139 7.99 10.70 -5.15
C LYS A 139 8.28 11.61 -3.96
N ALA A 140 7.94 11.19 -2.74
CA ALA A 140 8.23 11.93 -1.51
C ALA A 140 9.76 12.11 -1.32
N GLN A 141 10.52 11.03 -1.45
CA GLN A 141 11.97 11.03 -1.34
C GLN A 141 12.64 11.95 -2.37
N LYS A 142 12.12 12.02 -3.61
CA LYS A 142 12.61 12.94 -4.64
C LYS A 142 12.34 14.39 -4.28
N ALA A 143 11.28 14.67 -3.55
CA ALA A 143 10.97 16.01 -3.01
C ALA A 143 11.78 16.35 -1.74
N GLY A 144 12.62 15.44 -1.24
CA GLY A 144 13.36 15.61 0.01
C GLY A 144 12.51 15.33 1.25
N GLU A 145 11.33 14.74 1.08
CA GLU A 145 10.43 14.35 2.16
C GLU A 145 10.73 12.89 2.57
N GLY A 146 10.50 12.58 3.85
CA GLY A 146 10.56 11.20 4.34
C GLY A 146 9.28 10.44 4.02
N PHE A 147 9.38 9.12 3.98
CA PHE A 147 8.22 8.23 3.86
C PHE A 147 8.18 7.25 5.04
N PRO A 148 7.00 6.89 5.59
CA PRO A 148 6.94 5.96 6.70
C PRO A 148 7.52 4.59 6.31
N LEU A 149 8.72 4.27 6.82
CA LEU A 149 9.45 3.06 6.46
C LEU A 149 8.62 1.77 6.70
N TRP A 150 7.86 1.73 7.79
CA TRP A 150 7.01 0.59 8.12
C TRP A 150 5.93 0.29 7.05
N ILE A 151 5.47 1.31 6.30
CA ILE A 151 4.53 1.11 5.17
C ILE A 151 5.22 0.35 4.03
N LEU A 152 6.47 0.72 3.72
CA LEU A 152 7.26 0.04 2.70
C LEU A 152 7.59 -1.39 3.11
N GLU A 153 7.98 -1.60 4.36
CA GLU A 153 8.29 -2.92 4.91
C GLU A 153 7.06 -3.83 4.94
N GLN A 154 5.90 -3.28 5.34
CA GLN A 154 4.64 -4.01 5.32
C GLN A 154 4.21 -4.36 3.89
N ALA A 155 4.36 -3.45 2.92
CA ALA A 155 4.11 -3.76 1.51
C ALA A 155 5.04 -4.86 1.00
N ALA A 156 6.32 -4.85 1.37
CA ALA A 156 7.27 -5.90 1.02
C ALA A 156 6.88 -7.25 1.64
N ARG A 157 6.46 -7.27 2.90
CA ARG A 157 5.98 -8.47 3.58
C ARG A 157 4.73 -9.06 2.93
N ILE A 158 3.71 -8.24 2.71
CA ILE A 158 2.42 -8.68 2.13
C ILE A 158 2.62 -9.23 0.71
N THR A 159 3.59 -8.70 -0.05
CA THR A 159 3.82 -9.08 -1.44
C THR A 159 4.99 -10.04 -1.63
N ALA A 160 5.60 -10.58 -0.56
CA ALA A 160 6.82 -11.38 -0.63
C ALA A 160 6.68 -12.60 -1.55
N GLU A 161 5.57 -13.34 -1.40
CA GLU A 161 5.27 -14.57 -2.15
C GLU A 161 4.50 -14.32 -3.46
N GLN A 162 4.28 -13.07 -3.84
CA GLN A 162 3.53 -12.73 -5.06
C GLN A 162 4.46 -12.70 -6.26
N ASP A 163 4.05 -13.34 -7.36
CA ASP A 163 4.73 -13.16 -8.64
C ASP A 163 4.48 -11.75 -9.19
N MET A 164 5.55 -11.13 -9.70
CA MET A 164 5.52 -9.79 -10.28
C MET A 164 6.75 -9.54 -11.16
N PRO A 165 6.68 -8.60 -12.12
CA PRO A 165 7.85 -8.18 -12.88
C PRO A 165 8.99 -7.69 -11.97
N ASP A 166 10.23 -8.03 -12.32
CA ASP A 166 11.43 -7.64 -11.56
C ASP A 166 11.51 -6.13 -11.36
N GLN A 167 11.01 -5.32 -12.30
CA GLN A 167 10.98 -3.87 -12.20
C GLN A 167 10.11 -3.38 -11.04
N ALA A 168 8.96 -4.03 -10.80
CA ALA A 168 8.07 -3.70 -9.69
C ALA A 168 8.73 -4.06 -8.35
N ARG A 169 9.30 -5.26 -8.26
CA ARG A 169 10.04 -5.72 -7.07
C ARG A 169 11.24 -4.82 -6.78
N ALA A 170 12.02 -4.49 -7.79
CA ALA A 170 13.17 -3.60 -7.69
C ALA A 170 12.78 -2.20 -7.21
N LYS A 171 11.65 -1.66 -7.69
CA LYS A 171 11.15 -0.34 -7.28
C LYS A 171 10.89 -0.28 -5.77
N LEU A 172 10.24 -1.31 -5.21
CA LEU A 172 9.97 -1.40 -3.78
C LEU A 172 11.25 -1.54 -2.95
N HIS A 173 12.17 -2.42 -3.35
CA HIS A 173 13.47 -2.54 -2.67
C HIS A 173 14.24 -1.22 -2.72
N ARG A 174 14.25 -0.51 -3.85
CA ARG A 174 14.90 0.79 -3.98
C ARG A 174 14.30 1.81 -3.01
N ALA A 175 12.97 1.90 -2.92
CA ALA A 175 12.30 2.82 -2.01
C ALA A 175 12.68 2.55 -0.54
N ILE A 176 12.69 1.28 -0.11
CA ILE A 176 13.13 0.86 1.24
C ILE A 176 14.59 1.24 1.48
N GLY A 177 15.46 0.93 0.53
CA GLY A 177 16.89 1.20 0.64
C GLY A 177 17.21 2.70 0.74
N LYS A 178 16.52 3.52 -0.06
CA LYS A 178 16.65 4.98 -0.01
C LYS A 178 16.16 5.57 1.30
N GLU A 179 15.03 5.09 1.83
CA GLU A 179 14.48 5.58 3.10
C GLU A 179 15.42 5.29 4.26
N ASN A 180 16.00 4.08 4.30
CA ASN A 180 17.02 3.72 5.29
C ASN A 180 18.28 4.59 5.15
N ALA A 181 18.77 4.78 3.92
CA ALA A 181 19.95 5.61 3.68
C ALA A 181 19.73 7.09 4.02
N ALA A 182 18.49 7.60 3.91
CA ALA A 182 18.15 8.99 4.21
C ALA A 182 18.18 9.30 5.72
N LYS A 183 18.01 8.28 6.58
CA LYS A 183 18.09 8.43 8.05
C LYS A 183 19.51 8.67 8.56
N VAL A 184 20.52 8.46 7.72
CA VAL A 184 21.92 8.42 8.12
C VAL A 184 22.65 9.69 7.70
N PRO A 185 23.30 10.43 8.62
CA PRO A 185 24.13 11.57 8.29
C PRO A 185 25.39 11.16 7.51
N ASN A 186 26.05 12.12 6.85
CA ASN A 186 27.27 11.82 6.09
C ASN A 186 28.53 11.71 6.96
N GLU A 187 28.46 12.13 8.22
CA GLU A 187 29.58 12.20 9.18
C GLU A 187 29.11 11.83 10.59
N ASN A 188 30.07 11.52 11.47
CA ASN A 188 29.82 11.19 12.88
C ASN A 188 28.80 10.05 13.08
N LEU A 189 28.96 8.97 12.30
CA LEU A 189 28.10 7.80 12.31
C LEU A 189 28.06 7.12 13.69
N THR A 190 26.86 6.85 14.16
CA THR A 190 26.60 6.01 15.34
C THR A 190 26.44 4.54 14.95
N THR A 191 26.45 3.62 15.92
CA THR A 191 26.16 2.19 15.67
C THR A 191 24.77 1.98 15.07
N THR A 192 23.78 2.78 15.48
CA THR A 192 22.42 2.74 14.92
C THR A 192 22.42 3.13 13.44
N ASP A 193 23.21 4.14 13.07
CA ASP A 193 23.36 4.56 11.67
C ASP A 193 23.94 3.46 10.79
N VAL A 194 24.92 2.71 11.31
CA VAL A 194 25.50 1.55 10.60
C VAL A 194 24.44 0.49 10.36
N GLY A 195 23.55 0.23 11.33
CA GLY A 195 22.41 -0.68 11.16
C GLY A 195 21.53 -0.29 9.96
N PHE A 196 21.17 1.00 9.85
CA PHE A 196 20.40 1.51 8.71
C PHE A 196 21.18 1.40 7.39
N LEU A 197 22.49 1.66 7.38
CA LEU A 197 23.32 1.51 6.17
C LEU A 197 23.42 0.06 5.69
N VAL A 198 23.50 -0.91 6.60
CA VAL A 198 23.52 -2.34 6.24
C VAL A 198 22.21 -2.74 5.58
N VAL A 199 21.07 -2.35 6.16
CA VAL A 199 19.75 -2.61 5.57
C VAL A 199 19.62 -1.89 4.22
N ALA A 200 20.02 -0.62 4.14
CA ALA A 200 20.01 0.15 2.91
C ALA A 200 20.82 -0.52 1.80
N LYS A 201 22.04 -0.99 2.12
CA LYS A 201 22.91 -1.69 1.17
C LYS A 201 22.24 -2.94 0.63
N ALA A 202 21.67 -3.77 1.51
CA ALA A 202 21.02 -5.02 1.11
C ALA A 202 19.86 -4.77 0.13
N HIS A 203 18.98 -3.81 0.46
CA HIS A 203 17.85 -3.45 -0.39
C HIS A 203 18.27 -2.81 -1.72
N LEU A 204 19.23 -1.88 -1.71
CA LEU A 204 19.70 -1.22 -2.93
C LEU A 204 20.43 -2.20 -3.86
N SER A 205 21.21 -3.13 -3.30
CA SER A 205 21.87 -4.19 -4.08
C SER A 205 20.82 -5.09 -4.73
N LYS A 206 19.85 -5.58 -3.95
CA LYS A 206 18.75 -6.41 -4.48
C LYS A 206 17.96 -5.70 -5.57
N ALA A 207 17.69 -4.40 -5.42
CA ALA A 207 17.01 -3.62 -6.45
C ALA A 207 17.80 -3.53 -7.76
N ILE A 208 19.13 -3.37 -7.69
CA ILE A 208 20.01 -3.30 -8.86
C ILE A 208 20.15 -4.67 -9.52
N ASP A 209 20.23 -5.74 -8.73
CA ASP A 209 20.32 -7.11 -9.22
C ASP A 209 19.07 -7.50 -10.02
N LEU A 210 17.89 -7.14 -9.51
CA LEU A 210 16.61 -7.35 -10.20
C LEU A 210 16.44 -6.45 -11.43
N HIS A 211 16.81 -5.17 -11.30
CA HIS A 211 16.68 -4.22 -12.40
C HIS A 211 17.80 -3.16 -12.34
N SER A 212 18.83 -3.37 -13.15
CA SER A 212 20.04 -2.53 -13.14
C SER A 212 19.80 -1.04 -13.45
N ASN A 213 18.70 -0.72 -14.14
CA ASN A 213 18.26 0.64 -14.46
C ASN A 213 17.21 1.19 -13.47
N CYS A 214 17.05 0.59 -12.29
CA CYS A 214 16.11 1.07 -11.27
C CYS A 214 16.46 2.44 -10.68
N GLY A 215 17.68 2.94 -10.91
CA GLY A 215 18.15 4.23 -10.41
C GLY A 215 18.65 4.21 -8.96
N GLY A 216 19.08 3.04 -8.45
CA GLY A 216 19.64 2.86 -7.09
C GLY A 216 21.18 2.99 -6.98
N LYS A 217 21.92 3.04 -8.09
CA LYS A 217 23.40 2.97 -8.10
C LYS A 217 24.08 4.06 -7.26
N LYS A 218 23.68 5.32 -7.45
CA LYS A 218 24.26 6.46 -6.69
C LYS A 218 23.97 6.36 -5.18
N ASP A 219 22.78 5.90 -4.82
CA ASP A 219 22.42 5.68 -3.42
C ASP A 219 23.28 4.56 -2.81
N LEU A 220 23.50 3.47 -3.57
CA LEU A 220 24.36 2.36 -3.13
C LEU A 220 25.81 2.80 -2.96
N GLU A 221 26.38 3.52 -3.92
CA GLU A 221 27.75 4.07 -3.83
C GLU A 221 27.93 4.95 -2.59
N ARG A 222 26.94 5.80 -2.28
CA ARG A 222 26.94 6.61 -1.06
C ARG A 222 26.96 5.73 0.18
N VAL A 223 26.06 4.76 0.27
CA VAL A 223 25.94 3.84 1.42
C VAL A 223 27.24 3.06 1.63
N GLU A 224 27.83 2.53 0.56
CA GLU A 224 29.09 1.77 0.64
C GLU A 224 30.26 2.64 1.10
N ARG A 225 30.35 3.88 0.64
CA ARG A 225 31.37 4.84 1.10
C ARG A 225 31.24 5.12 2.61
N LEU A 226 30.02 5.31 3.11
CA LEU A 226 29.78 5.56 4.52
C LEU A 226 30.14 4.35 5.39
N LEU A 227 29.76 3.14 4.95
CA LEU A 227 30.16 1.90 5.62
C LEU A 227 31.69 1.74 5.67
N LYS A 228 32.39 1.99 4.55
CA LYS A 228 33.86 1.92 4.49
C LYS A 228 34.52 2.92 5.45
N LYS A 229 34.02 4.16 5.51
CA LYS A 229 34.54 5.21 6.41
C LYS A 229 34.40 4.81 7.88
N HIS A 230 33.34 4.09 8.24
CA HIS A 230 33.16 3.59 9.60
C HIS A 230 34.08 2.40 9.94
N THR A 231 34.32 1.50 8.97
CA THR A 231 35.18 0.32 9.18
C THR A 231 36.67 0.61 9.10
N ALA A 232 37.08 1.73 8.50
CA ALA A 232 38.48 2.15 8.49
C ALA A 232 38.85 2.66 9.90
N PRO A 233 39.76 2.00 10.63
CA PRO A 233 40.23 2.53 11.91
C PRO A 233 40.81 3.93 11.67
N GLY A 234 40.49 4.88 12.56
CA GLY A 234 41.00 6.24 12.50
C GLY A 234 42.52 6.20 12.33
N SER A 235 42.99 6.68 11.18
CA SER A 235 44.41 6.91 10.90
C SER A 235 44.84 8.23 11.54
#